data_AF-A0AAE4RLW1-F1
#
_entry.id   AF-A0AAE4RLW1-F1
#
_cell.length_a   1.000
_cell.length_b   1.000
_cell.length_c   1.000
_cell.angle_alpha   90.00
_cell.angle_beta   90.00
_cell.angle_gamma   90.00
#
_symmetry.space_group_name_H-M   'P 1'
#
loop_
_entity.id
_entity.type
_entity.pdbx_description
1 polymer ?
#
loop_
_entity_poly.entity_id
_entity_poly.type
_entity_poly.pdbx_seq_one_letter_code
_entity_poly.pdbx_strand_id
1 'polypeptide(L)'
;MDHDFELAFNLLDEAAGRIQDQQYGITRIPSHNHGDIGLTTVHDYTREGGHRLVLIATDDHGQMAAVEATAPDLNTEPRTRILKVRAGDLTFHAVPGQAWSYRATRAGHTYTLTAGIGDQPMWAVALDANPPTAYQDLDAAINHIAAAELAAA
;
A
#
# COMPACT_ATOMS: atom_id res chain seq x y z
N MET A 1 2.12 16.73 4.31
CA MET A 1 2.97 15.97 3.36
C MET A 1 2.01 15.16 2.51
N ASP A 2 2.15 15.19 1.18
CA ASP A 2 1.25 14.44 0.30
C ASP A 2 1.51 12.92 0.40
N HIS A 3 0.48 12.11 0.18
CA HIS A 3 0.60 10.66 0.25
C HIS A 3 -0.33 9.91 -0.70
N ASP A 4 0.09 8.73 -1.12
CA ASP A 4 -0.61 7.90 -2.12
C ASP A 4 -1.47 6.79 -1.47
N PHE A 5 -1.78 6.88 -0.18
CA PHE A 5 -2.60 5.87 0.52
C PHE A 5 -4.03 5.77 0.00
N GLU A 6 -4.68 6.90 -0.27
CA GLU A 6 -6.04 6.87 -0.85
C GLU A 6 -6.06 6.16 -2.20
N LEU A 7 -5.08 6.45 -3.06
CA LEU A 7 -4.87 5.73 -4.31
C LEU A 7 -4.66 4.23 -4.03
N ALA A 8 -3.77 3.87 -3.09
CA ALA A 8 -3.51 2.48 -2.74
C ALA A 8 -4.78 1.74 -2.26
N PHE A 9 -5.64 2.38 -1.47
CA PHE A 9 -6.93 1.81 -1.07
C PHE A 9 -7.85 1.58 -2.27
N ASN A 10 -7.98 2.55 -3.16
CA ASN A 10 -8.81 2.42 -4.37
C ASN A 10 -8.30 1.32 -5.31
N LEU A 11 -6.99 1.10 -5.36
CA LEU A 11 -6.38 0.04 -6.18
C LEU A 11 -6.65 -1.37 -5.62
N LEU A 12 -7.02 -1.53 -4.35
CA LEU A 12 -7.33 -2.86 -3.79
C LEU A 12 -8.50 -3.51 -4.51
N ASP A 13 -9.59 -2.77 -4.70
CA ASP A 13 -10.80 -3.27 -5.37
C ASP A 13 -10.53 -3.52 -6.86
N GLU A 14 -9.75 -2.65 -7.51
CA GLU A 14 -9.33 -2.88 -8.89
C GLU A 14 -8.47 -4.14 -9.04
N ALA A 15 -7.50 -4.35 -8.14
CA ALA A 15 -6.67 -5.54 -8.16
C ALA A 15 -7.49 -6.81 -7.93
N ALA A 16 -8.47 -6.77 -7.02
CA ALA A 16 -9.40 -7.88 -6.79
C ALA A 16 -10.22 -8.20 -8.04
N GLY A 17 -10.83 -7.19 -8.66
CA GLY A 17 -11.64 -7.37 -9.87
C GLY A 17 -10.83 -7.97 -11.04
N ARG A 18 -9.59 -7.51 -11.23
CA ARG A 18 -8.73 -7.93 -12.35
C ARG A 18 -8.28 -9.39 -12.29
N ILE A 19 -8.37 -10.06 -11.14
CA ILE A 19 -8.13 -11.51 -11.08
C ILE A 19 -9.06 -12.25 -12.06
N GLN A 20 -10.29 -11.76 -12.23
CA GLN A 20 -11.29 -12.36 -13.11
C GLN A 20 -10.93 -12.27 -14.59
N ASP A 21 -10.10 -11.29 -14.98
CA ASP A 21 -9.69 -11.08 -16.36
C ASP A 21 -8.71 -12.16 -16.86
N GLN A 22 -8.06 -12.89 -15.94
CA GLN A 22 -7.08 -13.95 -16.24
C GLN A 22 -5.95 -13.52 -17.19
N GLN A 23 -5.57 -12.24 -17.14
CA GLN A 23 -4.49 -11.68 -17.95
C GLN A 23 -3.14 -11.95 -17.29
N TYR A 24 -2.65 -13.18 -17.46
CA TYR A 24 -1.39 -13.62 -16.86
C TYR A 24 -0.15 -12.93 -17.43
N GLY A 25 0.89 -12.85 -16.61
CA GLY A 25 2.12 -12.15 -16.92
C GLY A 25 2.03 -10.65 -16.61
N ILE A 26 2.86 -9.87 -17.29
CA ILE A 26 2.95 -8.42 -17.09
C ILE A 26 2.05 -7.73 -18.10
N THR A 27 1.10 -6.93 -17.62
CA THR A 27 0.17 -6.19 -18.49
C THR A 27 0.11 -4.71 -18.10
N ARG A 28 0.34 -3.83 -19.06
CA ARG A 28 0.08 -2.40 -18.89
C ARG A 28 -1.41 -2.12 -19.10
N ILE A 29 -1.99 -1.30 -18.24
CA ILE A 29 -3.39 -0.89 -18.33
C ILE A 29 -3.42 0.51 -18.98
N PRO A 30 -3.83 0.63 -20.25
CA PRO A 30 -3.83 1.92 -20.95
C PRO A 30 -5.03 2.80 -20.60
N SER A 31 -6.07 2.26 -19.96
CA SER A 31 -7.31 2.98 -19.66
C SER A 31 -7.79 2.63 -18.27
N HIS A 32 -7.83 3.63 -17.39
CA HIS A 32 -8.29 3.55 -16.00
C HIS A 32 -8.73 4.95 -15.52
N ASN A 33 -9.42 5.02 -14.39
CA ASN A 33 -10.02 6.25 -13.86
C ASN A 33 -9.25 6.86 -12.67
N HIS A 34 -7.94 6.64 -12.62
CA HIS A 34 -7.06 7.07 -11.51
C HIS A 34 -6.20 8.30 -11.85
N GLY A 35 -6.63 9.10 -12.84
CA GLY A 35 -5.89 10.26 -13.31
C GLY A 35 -4.69 9.90 -14.19
N ASP A 36 -3.75 10.83 -14.30
CA ASP A 36 -2.57 10.72 -15.16
C ASP A 36 -1.45 9.95 -14.46
N ILE A 37 -1.67 8.64 -14.31
CA ILE A 37 -0.71 7.69 -13.74
C ILE A 37 -0.55 6.49 -14.67
N GLY A 38 0.56 5.77 -14.54
CA GLY A 38 0.75 4.49 -15.18
C GLY A 38 0.29 3.35 -14.28
N LEU A 39 -0.54 2.43 -14.80
CA LEU A 39 -0.90 1.19 -14.13
C LEU A 39 -0.34 -0.03 -14.85
N THR A 40 0.28 -0.94 -14.09
CA THR A 40 0.79 -2.22 -14.60
C THR A 40 0.42 -3.34 -13.63
N THR A 41 -0.09 -4.45 -14.16
CA THR A 41 -0.31 -5.68 -13.39
C THR A 41 0.78 -6.70 -13.64
N VAL A 42 1.04 -7.52 -12.64
CA VAL A 42 1.77 -8.78 -12.74
C VAL A 42 0.85 -9.86 -12.19
N HIS A 43 0.36 -10.75 -13.04
CA HIS A 43 -0.60 -11.79 -12.64
C HIS A 43 0.00 -13.18 -12.85
N ASP A 44 0.20 -13.89 -11.75
CA ASP A 44 0.69 -15.26 -11.72
C ASP A 44 -0.45 -16.20 -11.32
N TYR A 45 -0.42 -17.42 -11.87
CA TYR A 45 -1.27 -18.52 -11.42
C TYR A 45 -0.48 -19.81 -11.31
N THR A 46 -0.69 -20.50 -10.20
CA THR A 46 -0.22 -21.88 -10.02
C THR A 46 -1.33 -22.72 -9.42
N ARG A 47 -1.35 -24.02 -9.71
CA ARG A 47 -2.37 -24.92 -9.17
C ARG A 47 -2.35 -25.01 -7.64
N GLU A 48 -1.17 -24.87 -7.02
CA GLU A 48 -0.99 -24.98 -5.57
C GLU A 48 -1.18 -23.64 -4.85
N GLY A 49 -0.75 -22.53 -5.46
CA GLY A 49 -0.78 -21.19 -4.87
C GLY A 49 -1.97 -20.33 -5.29
N GLY A 50 -2.79 -20.79 -6.24
CA GLY A 50 -3.89 -20.02 -6.80
C GLY A 50 -3.42 -18.84 -7.66
N HIS A 51 -4.29 -17.84 -7.76
CA HIS A 51 -4.04 -16.56 -8.41
C HIS A 51 -3.34 -15.58 -7.47
N ARG A 52 -2.34 -14.89 -8.02
CA ARG A 52 -1.67 -13.77 -7.37
C ARG A 52 -1.51 -12.64 -8.37
N LEU A 53 -2.15 -11.51 -8.10
CA LEU A 53 -2.07 -10.31 -8.93
C LEU A 53 -1.44 -9.18 -8.12
N VAL A 54 -0.37 -8.59 -8.64
CA VAL A 54 0.21 -7.35 -8.11
C VAL A 54 -0.13 -6.22 -9.07
N LEU A 55 -0.79 -5.18 -8.59
CA LEU A 55 -1.10 -3.96 -9.34
C LEU A 55 -0.18 -2.84 -8.86
N ILE A 56 0.56 -2.25 -9.78
CA ILE A 56 1.58 -1.22 -9.54
C ILE A 56 1.13 0.08 -10.19
N ALA A 57 1.14 1.15 -9.41
CA ALA A 57 0.92 2.52 -9.85
C ALA A 57 2.24 3.31 -9.86
N THR A 58 2.48 4.04 -10.94
CA THR A 58 3.68 4.87 -11.13
C THR A 58 3.32 6.23 -11.71
N ASP A 59 4.08 7.25 -11.34
CA ASP A 59 4.14 8.55 -12.02
C ASP A 59 5.56 8.83 -12.53
N ASP A 60 5.81 10.05 -12.99
CA ASP A 60 7.13 10.50 -13.47
C ASP A 60 8.22 10.49 -12.37
N HIS A 61 7.82 10.40 -11.10
CA HIS A 61 8.73 10.31 -9.95
C HIS A 61 8.91 8.86 -9.45
N GLY A 62 8.34 7.87 -10.15
CA GLY A 62 8.50 6.45 -9.86
C GLY A 62 7.26 5.82 -9.22
N GLN A 63 7.48 4.85 -8.33
CA GLN A 63 6.39 4.04 -7.77
C GLN A 63 5.59 4.82 -6.72
N MET A 64 4.28 4.97 -6.97
CA MET A 64 3.33 5.61 -6.06
C MET A 64 2.76 4.59 -5.07
N ALA A 65 2.24 3.48 -5.61
CA ALA A 65 1.63 2.42 -4.83
C ALA A 65 1.83 1.05 -5.50
N ALA A 66 1.85 -0.01 -4.69
CA ALA A 66 1.76 -1.37 -5.16
C ALA A 66 0.82 -2.13 -4.22
N VAL A 67 -0.16 -2.81 -4.79
CA VAL A 67 -1.14 -3.62 -4.06
C VAL A 67 -1.13 -5.05 -4.59
N GLU A 68 -1.59 -5.98 -3.77
CA GLU A 68 -1.69 -7.39 -4.11
C GLU A 68 -3.11 -7.88 -3.86
N ALA A 69 -3.62 -8.68 -4.80
CA ALA A 69 -4.81 -9.49 -4.65
C ALA A 69 -4.44 -10.97 -4.83
N THR A 70 -4.92 -11.83 -3.93
CA THR A 70 -4.75 -13.28 -4.02
C THR A 70 -6.07 -14.02 -3.89
N ALA A 71 -6.26 -15.07 -4.69
CA ALA A 71 -7.44 -15.93 -4.61
C ALA A 71 -7.05 -17.38 -4.96
N PRO A 72 -7.50 -18.40 -4.20
CA PRO A 72 -7.17 -19.79 -4.51
C PRO A 72 -7.76 -20.24 -5.87
N ASP A 73 -8.90 -19.67 -6.25
CA ASP A 73 -9.59 -19.89 -7.52
C ASP A 73 -10.47 -18.67 -7.86
N LEU A 74 -11.06 -18.65 -9.05
CA LEU A 74 -11.88 -17.54 -9.55
C LEU A 74 -13.23 -17.38 -8.84
N ASN A 75 -13.70 -18.38 -8.09
CA ASN A 75 -14.98 -18.34 -7.37
C ASN A 75 -14.82 -17.88 -5.92
N THR A 76 -13.59 -17.70 -5.45
CA THR A 76 -13.29 -17.25 -4.10
C THR A 76 -13.03 -15.75 -4.11
N GLU A 77 -13.63 -15.03 -3.15
CA GLU A 77 -13.39 -13.60 -2.98
C GLU A 77 -11.88 -13.32 -2.75
N PRO A 78 -11.26 -12.44 -3.56
CA PRO A 78 -9.85 -12.14 -3.41
C PRO A 78 -9.52 -11.49 -2.07
N ARG A 79 -8.44 -11.94 -1.45
CA ARG A 79 -7.82 -11.22 -0.34
C ARG A 79 -6.90 -10.14 -0.90
N THR A 80 -7.06 -8.90 -0.43
CA THR A 80 -6.24 -7.78 -0.87
C THR A 80 -5.33 -7.26 0.24
N ARG A 81 -4.21 -6.63 -0.15
CA ARG A 81 -3.37 -5.84 0.75
C ARG A 81 -2.54 -4.80 -0.02
N ILE A 82 -2.23 -3.70 0.64
CA ILE A 82 -1.20 -2.76 0.17
C ILE A 82 0.17 -3.40 0.45
N LEU A 83 1.06 -3.43 -0.55
CA LEU A 83 2.45 -3.89 -0.43
C LEU A 83 3.40 -2.72 -0.19
N LYS A 84 3.22 -1.65 -0.96
CA LYS A 84 4.03 -0.43 -0.89
C LYS A 84 3.19 0.79 -1.18
N VAL A 85 3.56 1.92 -0.58
CA VAL A 85 2.90 3.20 -0.82
C VAL A 85 3.86 4.34 -0.51
N ARG A 86 3.84 5.38 -1.34
CA ARG A 86 4.67 6.56 -1.19
C ARG A 86 3.95 7.62 -0.35
N ALA A 87 4.69 8.31 0.50
CA ALA A 87 4.24 9.47 1.27
C ALA A 87 5.41 10.44 1.41
N GLY A 88 5.34 11.58 0.73
CA GLY A 88 6.49 12.46 0.51
C GLY A 88 7.69 11.69 -0.06
N ASP A 89 8.85 11.84 0.58
CA ASP A 89 10.10 11.15 0.21
C ASP A 89 10.19 9.71 0.75
N LEU A 90 9.20 9.25 1.51
CA LEU A 90 9.18 7.92 2.12
C LEU A 90 8.44 6.92 1.21
N THR A 91 8.99 5.72 1.10
CA THR A 91 8.24 4.55 0.61
C THR A 91 7.97 3.63 1.79
N PHE A 92 6.70 3.51 2.14
CA PHE A 92 6.22 2.59 3.16
C PHE A 92 6.06 1.19 2.56
N HIS A 93 6.55 0.18 3.27
CA HIS A 93 6.45 -1.23 2.93
C HIS A 93 5.57 -1.95 3.94
N ALA A 94 4.69 -2.85 3.50
CA ALA A 94 3.92 -3.68 4.41
C ALA A 94 4.83 -4.53 5.29
N VAL A 95 4.57 -4.56 6.59
CA VAL A 95 5.33 -5.34 7.56
C VAL A 95 4.88 -6.81 7.47
N PRO A 96 5.80 -7.76 7.18
CA PRO A 96 5.44 -9.17 7.10
C PRO A 96 4.80 -9.68 8.39
N GLY A 97 3.68 -10.40 8.27
CA GLY A 97 2.95 -10.97 9.41
C GLY A 97 2.13 -9.97 10.22
N GLN A 98 2.12 -8.68 9.87
CA GLN A 98 1.31 -7.67 10.55
C GLN A 98 0.35 -7.03 9.54
N ALA A 99 -0.95 -7.32 9.70
CA ALA A 99 -1.97 -6.72 8.86
C ALA A 99 -2.00 -5.20 9.10
N TRP A 100 -2.08 -4.44 8.01
CA TRP A 100 -2.21 -2.97 8.05
C TRP A 100 -1.12 -2.22 8.82
N SER A 101 0.06 -2.84 8.95
CA SER A 101 1.28 -2.17 9.42
C SER A 101 2.21 -1.90 8.26
N TYR A 102 2.73 -0.69 8.19
CA TYR A 102 3.62 -0.21 7.15
C TYR A 102 4.86 0.43 7.74
N ARG A 103 6.02 0.20 7.12
CA ARG A 103 7.30 0.70 7.61
C ARG A 103 8.08 1.41 6.51
N ALA A 104 8.63 2.57 6.83
CA ALA A 104 9.62 3.28 6.02
C ALA A 104 10.88 3.56 6.84
N THR A 105 12.02 3.73 6.17
CA THR A 105 13.28 4.09 6.83
C THR A 105 13.97 5.19 6.06
N ARG A 106 14.40 6.25 6.75
CA ARG A 106 15.17 7.37 6.15
C ARG A 106 16.11 7.95 7.20
N ALA A 107 17.32 8.32 6.77
CA ALA A 107 18.34 8.93 7.61
C ALA A 107 18.64 8.22 8.95
N GLY A 108 18.47 6.88 9.01
CA GLY A 108 18.68 6.10 10.24
C GLY A 108 17.45 6.00 11.16
N HIS A 109 16.36 6.70 10.83
CA HIS A 109 15.08 6.60 11.52
C HIS A 109 14.16 5.59 10.86
N THR A 110 13.36 4.91 11.69
CA THR A 110 12.32 3.97 11.29
C THR A 110 10.95 4.51 11.63
N TYR A 111 10.09 4.62 10.63
CA TYR A 111 8.70 5.07 10.76
C TYR A 111 7.80 3.87 10.60
N THR A 112 7.01 3.53 11.62
CA THR A 112 5.99 2.48 11.52
C THR A 112 4.61 3.11 11.67
N LEU A 113 3.75 2.88 10.68
CA LEU A 113 2.37 3.32 10.64
C LEU A 113 1.47 2.09 10.70
N THR A 114 0.57 2.02 11.67
CA THR A 114 -0.35 0.89 11.85
C THR A 114 -1.79 1.38 11.85
N ALA A 115 -2.65 0.78 11.04
CA ALA A 115 -4.09 1.07 11.07
C ALA A 115 -4.78 0.28 12.19
N GLY A 116 -5.65 0.93 12.95
CA GLY A 116 -6.58 0.29 13.86
C GLY A 116 -7.79 -0.25 13.07
N ILE A 117 -8.06 -1.55 13.18
CA ILE A 117 -9.23 -2.16 12.54
C ILE A 117 -10.36 -2.23 13.57
N GLY A 118 -11.50 -1.61 13.27
CA GLY A 118 -12.76 -1.82 13.99
C GLY A 118 -13.01 -0.92 15.20
N ASP A 119 -12.00 -0.22 15.73
CA ASP A 119 -12.14 0.74 16.83
C ASP A 119 -11.12 1.89 16.74
N GLN A 120 -11.43 3.03 17.39
CA GLN A 120 -10.50 4.14 17.57
C GLN A 120 -9.37 3.76 18.56
N PRO A 121 -8.14 4.26 18.35
CA PRO A 121 -7.71 5.19 17.30
C PRO A 121 -7.52 4.50 15.94
N MET A 122 -7.84 5.23 14.85
CA MET A 122 -7.78 4.67 13.49
C MET A 122 -6.35 4.45 13.00
N TRP A 123 -5.37 5.17 13.56
CA TRP A 123 -3.97 5.04 13.18
C TRP A 123 -3.05 5.16 14.40
N ALA A 124 -1.90 4.49 14.36
CA ALA A 124 -0.82 4.64 15.32
C ALA A 124 0.51 4.82 14.59
N VAL A 125 1.36 5.72 15.09
CA VAL A 125 2.71 5.98 14.56
C VAL A 125 3.73 5.64 15.63
N ALA A 126 4.67 4.76 15.31
CA ALA A 126 5.87 4.52 16.11
C ALA A 126 7.10 5.05 15.36
N LEU A 127 7.91 5.84 16.07
CA LEU A 127 9.19 6.37 15.60
C LEU A 127 10.31 5.62 16.31
N ASP A 128 11.15 4.92 15.56
CA ASP A 128 12.21 4.07 16.07
C ASP A 128 11.70 3.06 17.11
N ALA A 129 12.27 3.09 18.32
CA ALA A 129 11.88 2.25 19.45
C ALA A 129 10.87 2.94 20.38
N ASN A 130 10.36 4.12 20.03
CA ASN A 130 9.43 4.85 20.87
C ASN A 130 8.05 4.19 20.88
N PRO A 131 7.29 4.31 21.99
CA PRO A 131 5.91 3.86 22.05
C PRO A 131 5.04 4.47 20.93
N PRO A 132 4.10 3.71 20.34
CA PRO A 132 3.21 4.24 19.33
C PRO A 132 2.34 5.39 19.86
N THR A 133 2.22 6.45 19.06
CA THR A 133 1.30 7.57 19.31
C THR A 133 0.05 7.39 18.45
N ALA A 134 -1.12 7.57 19.06
CA ALA A 134 -2.42 7.36 18.44
C ALA A 134 -2.92 8.60 17.67
N TYR A 135 -3.57 8.37 16.53
CA TYR A 135 -4.16 9.37 15.66
C TYR A 135 -5.56 8.96 15.23
N GLN A 136 -6.43 9.97 15.09
CA GLN A 136 -7.81 9.75 14.68
C GLN A 136 -7.95 9.57 13.17
N ASP A 137 -7.00 10.05 12.38
CA ASP A 137 -7.03 9.97 10.93
C ASP A 137 -5.62 9.79 10.36
N LEU A 138 -5.55 9.39 9.09
CA LEU A 138 -4.30 9.10 8.40
C LEU A 138 -3.49 10.37 8.16
N ASP A 139 -4.14 11.47 7.79
CA ASP A 139 -3.48 12.75 7.49
C ASP A 139 -2.69 13.26 8.71
N ALA A 140 -3.28 13.19 9.90
CA ALA A 140 -2.64 13.58 11.16
C ALA A 140 -1.43 12.67 11.47
N ALA A 141 -1.56 11.36 11.22
CA ALA A 141 -0.46 10.41 11.39
C ALA A 141 0.71 10.71 10.42
N ILE A 142 0.43 10.96 9.14
CA ILE A 142 1.45 11.30 8.13
C ILE A 142 2.07 12.66 8.41
N ASN A 143 1.29 13.66 8.84
CA ASN A 143 1.82 14.96 9.20
C ASN A 143 2.76 14.90 10.43
N HIS A 144 2.49 14.00 11.39
CA HIS A 144 3.45 13.74 12.47
C HIS A 144 4.77 13.17 11.95
N ILE A 145 4.71 12.19 11.04
CA ILE A 145 5.91 11.61 10.42
C ILE A 145 6.70 12.68 9.65
N ALA A 146 6.01 13.54 8.89
CA ALA A 146 6.63 14.64 8.18
C ALA A 146 7.34 15.63 9.11
N ALA A 147 6.73 15.96 10.25
CA ALA A 147 7.33 16.84 11.25
C ALA A 147 8.58 16.20 11.89
N ALA A 148 8.56 14.89 12.14
CA ALA A 148 9.71 14.15 12.67
C ALA A 148 10.87 14.11 11.66
N GLU A 149 10.57 13.88 10.38
CA GLU A 149 11.57 13.92 9.29
C GLU A 149 12.25 15.29 9.17
N LEU A 150 11.49 16.38 9.31
CA LEU A 150 12.04 17.74 9.29
C LEU A 150 12.93 18.04 10.50
N ALA A 151 12.62 17.46 11.67
CA ALA A 151 13.42 17.63 12.88
C ALA A 151 14.71 16.80 12.88
N ALA A 152 14.77 15.74 12.06
CA ALA A 152 15.91 14.85 11.93
C ALA A 152 16.88 15.23 10.79
N ALA A 153 16.48 16.13 9.90
CA ALA A 153 17.26 16.64 8.77
C ALA A 153 18.22 17.77 9.17
#